data_AF-A0A4U9HUX5-F1
#
_entry.id   AF-A0A4U9HUX5-F1
#
_cell.length_a   1.000
_cell.length_b   1.000
_cell.length_c   1.000
_cell.angle_alpha   90.00
_cell.angle_beta   90.00
_cell.angle_gamma   90.00
#
_symmetry.space_group_name_H-M   'P 1'
#
loop_
_entity.id
_entity.type
_entity.pdbx_description
1 polymer ?
#
loop_
_entity_poly.entity_id
_entity_poly.type
_entity_poly.pdbx_seq_one_letter_code
_entity_poly.pdbx_strand_id
1 'polypeptide(L)'
;MPFEQDAAWQLYGATWQLALHNDVYAELVESIMQAWSELVRDIIEEGVENGIFRACDASRTTRQLISLLSGYDEFLGVRPSAEKCAMVQADIADFIQRFIYKA
;
A
#
# COMPACT_ATOMS: atom_id res chain seq x y z
N MET A 1 6.21 7.85 -5.52
CA MET A 1 5.94 8.63 -4.28
C MET A 1 6.70 9.95 -4.36
N PRO A 2 6.12 11.07 -3.90
CA PRO A 2 6.81 12.36 -3.94
C PRO A 2 8.00 12.38 -2.96
N PHE A 3 9.06 13.06 -3.36
CA PHE A 3 10.29 13.20 -2.58
C PHE A 3 10.14 14.21 -1.41
N GLU A 4 9.17 15.11 -1.50
CA GLU A 4 8.88 16.08 -0.44
C GLU A 4 7.71 15.58 0.42
N GLN A 5 7.91 15.57 1.74
CA GLN A 5 6.84 15.36 2.71
C GLN A 5 5.99 16.63 2.79
N ASP A 6 5.07 16.78 1.84
CA ASP A 6 4.13 17.88 1.82
C ASP A 6 3.19 17.85 3.05
N ALA A 7 2.38 18.90 3.21
CA ALA A 7 1.48 19.03 4.35
C ALA A 7 0.46 17.88 4.44
N ALA A 8 0.09 17.25 3.31
CA ALA A 8 -0.82 16.12 3.29
C ALA A 8 -0.14 14.86 3.86
N TRP A 9 1.13 14.65 3.51
CA TRP A 9 1.92 13.55 4.03
C TRP A 9 2.12 13.62 5.56
N GLN A 10 2.39 14.83 6.07
CA GLN A 10 2.54 15.04 7.51
C GLN A 10 1.22 14.82 8.25
N LEU A 11 0.10 15.25 7.68
CA LEU A 11 -1.23 15.01 8.24
C LEU A 11 -1.58 13.53 8.29
N TYR A 12 -1.25 12.78 7.22
CA TYR A 12 -1.41 11.33 7.18
C TYR A 12 -0.64 10.66 8.32
N GLY A 13 0.67 10.95 8.45
CA GLY A 13 1.48 10.39 9.54
C GLY A 13 0.97 10.74 10.94
N ALA A 14 0.55 11.99 11.16
CA ALA A 14 -0.02 12.43 12.44
C ALA A 14 -1.34 11.71 12.77
N THR A 15 -2.18 11.46 11.78
CA THR A 15 -3.46 10.74 11.95
C THR A 15 -3.22 9.32 12.44
N TRP A 16 -2.18 8.64 11.93
CA TRP A 16 -1.82 7.28 12.34
C TRP A 16 -1.25 7.24 13.76
N GLN A 17 -0.50 8.27 14.17
CA GLN A 17 -0.03 8.40 15.54
C GLN A 17 -1.19 8.67 16.53
N LEU A 18 -2.18 9.49 16.14
CA LEU A 18 -3.35 9.76 16.97
C LEU A 18 -4.24 8.52 17.16
N ALA A 19 -4.36 7.70 16.12
CA ALA A 19 -5.12 6.45 16.18
C ALA A 19 -4.62 5.47 17.26
N LEU A 20 -3.33 5.53 17.65
CA LEU A 20 -2.78 4.69 18.73
C LEU A 20 -3.35 5.04 20.12
N HIS A 21 -3.95 6.21 20.27
CA HIS A 21 -4.34 6.77 21.56
C HIS A 21 -5.76 7.34 21.59
N ASN A 22 -6.49 7.33 20.48
CA ASN A 22 -7.81 7.90 20.37
C ASN A 22 -8.72 7.04 19.48
N ASP A 23 -9.78 6.50 20.07
CA ASP A 23 -10.70 5.55 19.41
C ASP A 23 -11.38 6.14 18.16
N VAL A 24 -11.71 7.43 18.15
CA VAL A 24 -12.31 8.09 16.98
C VAL A 24 -11.34 8.10 15.81
N TYR A 25 -10.06 8.34 16.08
CA TYR A 25 -9.02 8.26 15.06
C TYR A 25 -8.69 6.81 14.67
N ALA A 26 -8.79 5.86 15.60
CA ALA A 26 -8.64 4.45 15.30
C ALA A 26 -9.72 3.95 14.33
N GLU A 27 -11.00 4.26 14.62
CA GLU A 27 -12.13 3.93 13.74
C GLU A 27 -11.97 4.56 12.35
N LEU A 28 -11.50 5.81 12.29
CA LEU A 28 -11.22 6.48 11.02
C LEU A 28 -10.12 5.73 10.23
N VAL A 29 -8.98 5.43 10.86
CA VAL A 29 -7.88 4.71 10.20
C VAL A 29 -8.32 3.32 9.76
N GLU A 30 -9.07 2.58 10.58
CA GLU A 30 -9.62 1.29 10.21
C GLU A 30 -10.54 1.39 8.99
N SER A 31 -11.43 2.40 8.94
CA SER A 31 -12.32 2.60 7.80
C SER A 31 -11.57 2.90 6.51
N ILE A 32 -10.50 3.71 6.57
CA ILE A 32 -9.66 4.04 5.43
C ILE A 32 -8.92 2.80 4.94
N MET A 33 -8.34 2.02 5.87
CA MET A 33 -7.62 0.80 5.56
C MET A 33 -8.53 -0.28 4.97
N GLN A 34 -9.76 -0.39 5.46
CA GLN A 34 -10.76 -1.32 4.93
C GLN A 34 -11.14 -0.94 3.50
N ALA A 35 -11.50 0.32 3.25
CA ALA A 35 -11.86 0.81 1.92
C ALA A 35 -10.70 0.64 0.91
N TRP A 36 -9.47 0.90 1.35
CA TRP A 36 -8.29 0.67 0.52
C TRP A 36 -8.07 -0.81 0.21
N SER A 37 -8.24 -1.68 1.22
CA SER A 37 -8.12 -3.13 1.04
C SER A 37 -9.16 -3.68 0.09
N GLU A 38 -10.41 -3.23 0.19
CA GLU A 38 -11.47 -3.63 -0.73
C GLU A 38 -11.16 -3.21 -2.16
N LEU A 39 -10.77 -1.95 -2.37
CA LEU A 39 -10.42 -1.45 -3.70
C LEU A 39 -9.29 -2.27 -4.36
N VAL A 40 -8.22 -2.56 -3.62
CA VAL A 40 -7.08 -3.33 -4.17
C VAL A 40 -7.49 -4.78 -4.45
N ARG A 41 -8.30 -5.40 -3.57
CA ARG A 41 -8.82 -6.75 -3.80
C ARG A 41 -9.66 -6.81 -5.07
N ASP A 42 -10.58 -5.87 -5.25
CA ASP A 42 -11.49 -5.86 -6.40
C ASP A 42 -10.70 -5.71 -7.72
N ILE A 43 -9.64 -4.90 -7.74
CA ILE A 43 -8.71 -4.81 -8.89
C ILE A 43 -8.05 -6.15 -9.19
N ILE A 44 -7.60 -6.87 -8.15
CA ILE A 44 -6.95 -8.18 -8.33
C ILE A 44 -7.96 -9.21 -8.83
N GLU A 45 -9.18 -9.24 -8.26
CA GLU A 45 -10.26 -10.14 -8.67
C GLU A 45 -10.62 -9.92 -10.13
N GLU A 46 -10.87 -8.67 -10.54
CA GLU A 46 -11.18 -8.32 -11.93
C GLU A 46 -10.06 -8.73 -12.89
N GLY A 47 -8.80 -8.50 -12.51
CA GLY A 47 -7.66 -8.90 -13.33
C GLY A 47 -7.51 -10.41 -13.46
N VAL A 48 -7.87 -11.18 -12.42
CA VAL A 48 -7.93 -12.65 -12.46
C VAL A 48 -9.06 -13.14 -13.38
N GLU A 49 -10.26 -12.57 -13.23
CA GLU A 49 -11.44 -12.91 -14.04
C GLU A 49 -11.21 -12.64 -15.53
N ASN A 50 -10.59 -11.50 -15.86
CA ASN A 50 -10.21 -11.15 -17.23
C ASN A 50 -8.97 -11.89 -17.74
N GLY A 51 -8.36 -12.73 -16.92
CA GLY A 51 -7.20 -13.54 -17.27
C GLY A 51 -5.90 -12.76 -17.48
N ILE A 52 -5.84 -11.49 -17.07
CA ILE A 52 -4.66 -10.62 -17.10
C ILE A 52 -3.69 -11.01 -15.96
N PHE A 53 -4.22 -11.24 -14.77
CA PHE A 53 -3.47 -11.66 -13.59
C PHE A 53 -3.51 -13.17 -13.40
N ARG A 54 -2.52 -13.69 -12.65
CA ARG A 54 -2.46 -15.12 -12.29
C ARG A 54 -3.61 -15.48 -11.36
N ALA A 55 -4.17 -16.67 -11.53
CA ALA A 55 -5.14 -17.20 -10.57
C ALA A 55 -4.52 -17.25 -9.16
N CYS A 56 -5.14 -16.57 -8.20
CA CYS A 56 -4.65 -16.44 -6.84
C CYS A 56 -5.81 -16.29 -5.83
N ASP A 57 -5.47 -16.31 -4.54
CA ASP A 57 -6.36 -15.89 -3.45
C ASP A 57 -6.28 -14.36 -3.35
N ALA A 58 -7.20 -13.65 -4.01
CA ALA A 58 -7.14 -12.19 -4.13
C ALA A 58 -7.11 -11.50 -2.76
N SER A 59 -7.91 -11.99 -1.80
CA SER A 59 -7.91 -11.47 -0.43
C SER A 59 -6.55 -11.60 0.26
N ARG A 60 -5.87 -12.73 0.10
CA ARG A 60 -4.52 -12.92 0.63
C ARG A 60 -3.50 -12.05 -0.09
N THR A 61 -3.53 -12.01 -1.41
CA THR A 61 -2.59 -11.21 -2.22
C THR A 61 -2.72 -9.74 -1.89
N THR A 62 -3.94 -9.22 -1.71
CA THR A 62 -4.18 -7.84 -1.24
C THR A 62 -3.51 -7.56 0.09
N ARG A 63 -3.72 -8.42 1.11
CA ARG A 63 -3.08 -8.22 2.43
C ARG A 63 -1.56 -8.19 2.30
N GLN A 64 -0.98 -9.09 1.53
CA GLN A 64 0.48 -9.15 1.31
C GLN A 64 1.01 -7.90 0.60
N LEU A 65 0.33 -7.45 -0.45
CA LEU A 65 0.70 -6.25 -1.19
C LEU A 65 0.59 -5.00 -0.30
N ILE A 66 -0.51 -4.83 0.43
CA ILE A 66 -0.69 -3.69 1.33
C ILE A 66 0.38 -3.68 2.43
N SER A 67 0.67 -4.83 3.05
CA SER A 67 1.74 -4.90 4.05
C SER A 67 3.11 -4.56 3.48
N LEU A 68 3.42 -4.96 2.23
CA LEU A 68 4.65 -4.56 1.54
C LEU A 68 4.70 -3.04 1.35
N LEU A 69 3.61 -2.44 0.86
CA LEU A 69 3.52 -0.99 0.65
C LEU A 69 3.68 -0.21 1.96
N SER A 70 3.02 -0.65 3.04
CA SER A 70 3.17 -0.05 4.37
C SER A 70 4.61 -0.16 4.89
N GLY A 71 5.31 -1.28 4.66
CA GLY A 71 6.71 -1.42 5.05
C GLY A 71 7.64 -0.44 4.30
N TYR A 72 7.37 -0.19 3.03
CA TYR A 72 8.10 0.81 2.25
C TYR A 72 7.77 2.25 2.66
N ASP A 73 6.53 2.50 3.07
CA ASP A 73 6.09 3.78 3.63
C ASP A 73 6.92 4.16 4.87
N GLU A 74 6.99 3.24 5.83
CA GLU A 74 7.81 3.41 7.04
C GLU A 74 9.30 3.58 6.70
N PHE A 75 9.82 2.78 5.76
CA PHE A 75 11.22 2.86 5.33
C PHE A 75 11.58 4.23 4.71
N LEU A 76 10.71 4.77 3.86
CA LEU A 76 10.90 6.08 3.23
C LEU A 76 10.66 7.23 4.22
N GLY A 77 9.75 7.06 5.18
CA GLY A 77 9.39 8.06 6.18
C GLY A 77 10.55 8.51 7.08
N VAL A 78 11.53 7.64 7.35
CA VAL A 78 12.66 7.96 8.24
C VAL A 78 13.66 8.92 7.61
N ARG A 79 14.11 8.64 6.38
CA ARG A 79 15.07 9.45 5.62
C ARG A 79 14.85 9.22 4.13
N PRO A 80 13.95 9.98 3.48
CA PRO A 80 13.71 9.83 2.05
C PRO A 80 14.93 10.31 1.25
N SER A 81 15.20 9.62 0.15
CA SER A 81 16.16 10.05 -0.87
C SER A 81 15.61 9.71 -2.25
N ALA A 82 15.99 10.45 -3.29
CA ALA A 82 15.58 10.12 -4.66
C ALA A 82 15.98 8.68 -5.03
N GLU A 83 17.16 8.24 -4.59
CA GLU A 83 17.65 6.87 -4.78
C GLU A 83 16.75 5.83 -4.10
N LYS A 84 16.38 6.04 -2.82
CA LYS A 84 15.47 5.14 -2.10
C LYS A 84 14.09 5.11 -2.74
N CYS A 85 13.55 6.26 -3.14
CA CYS A 85 12.25 6.31 -3.82
C CYS A 85 12.27 5.50 -5.13
N ALA A 86 13.35 5.64 -5.92
CA ALA A 86 13.52 4.88 -7.15
C ALA A 86 13.66 3.37 -6.90
N MET A 87 14.44 2.99 -5.88
CA MET A 87 14.59 1.60 -5.45
C MET A 87 13.24 0.99 -5.04
N VAL A 88 12.50 1.65 -4.15
CA VAL A 88 11.16 1.18 -3.71
C VAL A 88 10.20 1.06 -4.88
N GLN A 89 10.20 2.02 -5.81
CA GLN A 89 9.36 1.96 -7.00
C GLN A 89 9.72 0.76 -7.89
N ALA A 90 11.01 0.47 -8.07
CA ALA A 90 11.47 -0.68 -8.82
C ALA A 90 11.07 -2.00 -8.14
N ASP A 91 11.21 -2.10 -6.81
CA ASP A 91 10.85 -3.29 -6.05
C ASP A 91 9.34 -3.58 -6.12
N ILE A 92 8.50 -2.55 -5.98
CA ILE A 92 7.04 -2.68 -6.11
C ILE A 92 6.68 -3.17 -7.52
N ALA A 93 7.29 -2.60 -8.55
CA ALA A 93 7.04 -3.00 -9.93
C ALA A 93 7.47 -4.46 -10.19
N ASP A 94 8.65 -4.87 -9.71
CA ASP A 94 9.14 -6.25 -9.83
C ASP A 94 8.24 -7.22 -9.07
N PHE A 95 7.79 -6.87 -7.86
CA PHE A 95 6.84 -7.68 -7.09
C PHE A 95 5.53 -7.89 -7.85
N ILE A 96 4.92 -6.81 -8.36
CA ILE A 96 3.68 -6.88 -9.15
C ILE A 96 3.88 -7.78 -10.37
N GLN A 97 4.98 -7.61 -11.11
CA GLN A 97 5.27 -8.40 -12.31
C GLN A 97 5.46 -9.90 -11.98
N ARG A 98 6.17 -10.21 -10.89
CA ARG A 98 6.51 -11.59 -10.54
C ARG A 98 5.39 -12.36 -9.86
N PHE A 99 4.54 -11.68 -9.08
CA PHE A 99 3.59 -12.34 -8.19
C PHE A 99 2.13 -12.07 -8.55
N ILE A 100 1.83 -11.05 -9.37
CA ILE A 100 0.46 -10.70 -9.76
C ILE A 100 0.21 -10.98 -11.24
N TYR A 101 1.04 -10.43 -12.13
CA TYR A 101 0.87 -10.62 -13.58
C TYR A 101 1.23 -12.03 -14.03
N LYS A 102 0.49 -12.58 -15.01
CA LYS A 102 0.90 -13.80 -15.71
C LYS A 102 2.27 -13.59 -16.37
N ALA A 103 3.11 -14.63 -16.30
CA ALA A 103 4.41 -14.66 -16.96
C ALA A 103 4.26 -14.75 -18.48
#